data_AF-A0A0E9M0Z0-F1
#
_entry.id   AF-A0A0E9M0Z0-F1
#
_cell.length_a   1.000
_cell.length_b   1.000
_cell.length_c   1.000
_cell.angle_alpha   90.00
_cell.angle_beta   90.00
_cell.angle_gamma   90.00
#
_symmetry.space_group_name_H-M   'P 1'
#
loop_
_entity.id
_entity.type
_entity.pdbx_description
1 polymer ?
#
loop_
_entity_poly.entity_id
_entity_poly.type
_entity_poly.pdbx_seq_one_letter_code
_entity_poly.pdbx_strand_id
1 'polypeptide(L)'
;MDYLCQHYQPVSIHELFEIVHNNQTTTKPLFHLTFNDGLKELDTIVAPILERRRIPASIFINTEFVDNKALFYRYKVSLLIEKLITQNASRKELSMHLGMDENDVKGMKARLLSLNHSDLAEIDAMARLIKYDFEEFLEPHQPYLTKNQIKNLMNRGFSIGSHSLNHPYFKDIDLRKKSDRYQRAFIISKRN
;
A
#
# COMPACT_ATOMS: atom_id res chain seq x y z
N MET A 1 4.69 16.11 12.65
CA MET A 1 5.72 15.41 13.46
C MET A 1 6.15 16.22 14.67
N ASP A 2 6.41 17.52 14.50
CA ASP A 2 6.93 18.35 15.59
C ASP A 2 5.99 18.40 16.81
N TYR A 3 4.67 18.49 16.59
CA TYR A 3 3.65 18.36 17.63
C TYR A 3 3.77 17.04 18.41
N LEU A 4 3.87 15.90 17.72
CA LEU A 4 4.00 14.59 18.36
C LEU A 4 5.31 14.49 19.16
N CYS A 5 6.42 15.02 18.65
CA CYS A 5 7.70 14.99 19.36
C CYS A 5 7.70 15.91 20.59
N GLN A 6 6.92 16.99 20.59
CA GLN A 6 6.71 17.82 21.77
C GLN A 6 5.95 17.07 22.87
N HIS A 7 4.87 16.34 22.52
CA HIS A 7 3.98 15.72 23.51
C HIS A 7 4.26 14.25 23.82
N TYR A 8 4.93 13.52 22.92
CA TYR A 8 5.20 12.09 23.03
C TYR A 8 6.68 11.78 22.75
N GLN A 9 7.13 10.59 23.14
CA GLN A 9 8.46 10.06 22.80
C GLN A 9 8.33 9.04 21.67
N PRO A 10 9.03 9.24 20.52
CA PRO A 10 9.07 8.23 19.48
C PRO A 10 9.86 7.02 19.96
N VAL A 11 9.35 5.82 19.68
CA VAL A 11 10.02 4.55 19.97
C VAL A 11 9.99 3.63 18.76
N SER A 12 11.02 2.82 18.60
CA SER A 12 11.06 1.72 17.65
C SER A 12 10.12 0.60 18.08
N ILE A 13 9.82 -0.32 17.16
CA ILE A 13 8.98 -1.48 17.47
C ILE A 13 9.65 -2.41 18.50
N HIS A 14 10.98 -2.47 18.49
CA HIS A 14 11.78 -3.27 19.42
C HIS A 14 11.73 -2.68 20.83
N GLU A 15 11.96 -1.37 20.98
CA GLU A 15 11.84 -0.67 22.27
C GLU A 15 10.42 -0.78 22.83
N LEU A 16 9.40 -0.62 21.98
CA LEU A 16 8.01 -0.77 22.39
C LEU A 16 7.74 -2.19 22.93
N PHE A 17 8.27 -3.21 22.26
CA PHE A 17 8.14 -4.60 22.72
C PHE A 17 8.83 -4.82 24.07
N GLU A 18 10.05 -4.34 24.26
CA GLU A 18 10.78 -4.47 25.53
C GLU A 18 10.07 -3.78 26.69
N ILE A 19 9.54 -2.57 26.47
CA ILE A 19 8.82 -1.81 27.50
C ILE A 19 7.57 -2.56 27.94
N VAL A 20 6.78 -3.06 26.99
CA VAL A 20 5.56 -3.82 27.28
C VAL A 20 5.88 -5.15 27.93
N HIS A 21 6.88 -5.88 27.42
CA HIS A 21 7.25 -7.20 27.92
C HIS A 21 7.77 -7.14 29.37
N ASN A 22 8.56 -6.12 29.69
CA ASN A 22 9.15 -5.95 31.00
C ASN A 22 8.28 -5.13 31.97
N ASN A 23 7.04 -4.77 31.59
CA ASN A 23 6.15 -3.88 32.35
C ASN A 23 6.84 -2.59 32.82
N GLN A 24 7.69 -2.01 31.97
CA GLN A 24 8.42 -0.79 32.31
C GLN A 24 7.48 0.42 32.26
N THR A 25 7.63 1.31 33.23
CA THR A 25 6.92 2.59 33.25
C THR A 25 7.71 3.63 32.47
N THR A 26 7.01 4.49 31.72
CA THR A 26 7.64 5.59 31.00
C THR A 26 7.20 6.92 31.59
N THR A 27 8.13 7.88 31.61
CA THR A 27 7.88 9.23 32.14
C THR A 27 7.12 10.11 31.14
N LYS A 28 7.16 9.75 29.85
CA LYS A 28 6.44 10.41 28.76
C LYS A 28 5.58 9.39 28.02
N PRO A 29 4.39 9.78 27.53
CA PRO A 29 3.62 8.96 26.61
C PRO A 29 4.44 8.60 25.36
N LEU A 30 4.33 7.36 24.90
CA LEU A 30 5.09 6.85 23.75
C LEU A 30 4.28 6.89 22.46
N PHE A 31 4.96 6.94 21.32
CA PHE A 31 4.34 6.61 20.03
C PHE A 31 5.31 5.81 19.15
N HIS A 32 4.75 4.88 18.37
CA HIS A 32 5.47 4.18 17.31
C HIS A 32 4.85 4.55 15.96
N LEU A 33 5.69 4.94 15.00
CA LEU A 33 5.24 5.36 13.68
C LEU A 33 5.29 4.18 12.70
N THR A 34 4.22 4.01 11.94
CA THR A 34 4.12 2.96 10.92
C THR A 34 3.68 3.53 9.57
N PHE A 35 4.16 2.92 8.49
CA PHE A 35 3.76 3.19 7.12
C PHE A 35 3.36 1.88 6.43
N ASN A 36 2.39 1.93 5.52
CA ASN A 36 1.90 0.76 4.78
C ASN A 36 2.18 0.91 3.28
N ASP A 37 1.77 -0.10 2.52
CA ASP A 37 1.73 -0.17 1.05
C ASP A 37 3.09 -0.19 0.33
N GLY A 38 4.18 0.24 0.98
CA GLY A 38 5.52 0.14 0.42
C GLY A 38 5.75 1.06 -0.78
N LEU A 39 5.23 2.30 -0.72
CA LEU A 39 5.43 3.30 -1.78
C LEU A 39 6.86 3.85 -1.81
N LYS A 40 7.34 4.23 -3.00
CA LYS A 40 8.71 4.71 -3.25
C LYS A 40 9.05 5.96 -2.44
N GLU A 41 8.07 6.82 -2.17
CA GLU A 41 8.20 8.03 -1.35
C GLU A 41 8.66 7.73 0.08
N LEU A 42 8.47 6.48 0.55
CA LEU A 42 8.98 6.06 1.84
C LEU A 42 10.51 6.15 1.90
N ASP A 43 11.20 5.81 0.82
CA ASP A 43 12.66 5.89 0.72
C ASP A 43 13.15 7.30 0.38
N THR A 44 12.49 7.98 -0.56
CA THR A 44 12.97 9.25 -1.13
C THR A 44 12.53 10.49 -0.36
N ILE A 45 11.39 10.46 0.34
CA ILE A 45 10.81 11.61 1.04
C ILE A 45 10.73 11.36 2.55
N VAL A 46 10.07 10.28 2.95
CA VAL A 46 9.72 10.04 4.35
C VAL A 46 10.95 9.69 5.18
N ALA A 47 11.75 8.70 4.75
CA ALA A 47 12.91 8.25 5.52
C ALA A 47 13.90 9.39 5.84
N PRO A 48 14.30 10.26 4.88
CA PRO A 48 15.15 11.43 5.18
C PRO A 48 14.55 12.38 6.22
N ILE A 49 13.22 12.58 6.22
CA ILE A 49 12.52 13.45 7.18
C ILE A 49 12.58 12.86 8.59
N LEU A 50 12.38 11.55 8.71
CA LEU A 50 12.36 10.82 9.98
C LEU A 50 13.76 10.72 10.58
N GLU A 51 14.78 10.46 9.76
CA GLU A 51 16.19 10.44 10.19
C GLU A 51 16.64 11.77 10.78
N ARG A 52 16.33 12.90 10.10
CA ARG A 52 16.65 14.25 10.61
C ARG A 52 16.00 14.53 11.96
N ARG A 53 14.86 13.90 12.24
CA ARG A 53 14.11 14.03 13.50
C ARG A 53 14.40 12.91 14.50
N ARG A 54 15.25 11.94 14.14
CA ARG A 54 15.53 10.72 14.93
C ARG A 54 14.25 9.97 15.33
N ILE A 55 13.30 9.87 14.42
CA ILE A 55 12.04 9.14 14.63
C ILE A 55 12.17 7.75 14.01
N PRO A 56 12.28 6.67 14.80
CA PRO A 56 12.18 5.32 14.29
C PRO A 56 10.79 5.03 13.73
N ALA A 57 10.72 4.19 12.69
CA ALA A 57 9.45 3.76 12.10
C ALA A 57 9.51 2.33 11.56
N SER A 58 8.34 1.71 11.46
CA SER A 58 8.16 0.44 10.75
C SER A 58 7.44 0.65 9.42
N ILE A 59 7.90 -0.03 8.37
CA ILE A 59 7.28 -0.02 7.05
C ILE A 59 6.74 -1.42 6.77
N PHE A 60 5.43 -1.50 6.54
CA PHE A 60 4.75 -2.73 6.17
C PHE A 60 4.55 -2.76 4.66
N ILE A 61 5.21 -3.73 4.02
CA ILE A 61 5.20 -3.85 2.56
C ILE A 61 4.26 -4.94 2.09
N ASN A 62 3.62 -4.70 0.95
CA ASN A 62 2.94 -5.71 0.17
C ASN A 62 3.91 -6.29 -0.87
N THR A 63 4.26 -7.57 -0.72
CA THR A 63 5.30 -8.20 -1.54
C THR A 63 4.91 -8.43 -3.00
N GLU A 64 3.61 -8.45 -3.33
CA GLU A 64 3.16 -8.58 -4.73
C GLU A 64 3.44 -7.30 -5.53
N PHE A 65 3.58 -6.15 -4.87
CA PHE A 65 3.83 -4.86 -5.54
C PHE A 65 5.31 -4.45 -5.55
N VAL A 66 6.15 -5.10 -4.72
CA VAL A 66 7.59 -4.85 -4.70
C VAL A 66 8.21 -5.09 -6.08
N ASP A 67 9.14 -4.22 -6.45
CA ASP A 67 9.73 -4.15 -7.79
C ASP A 67 8.68 -3.84 -8.90
N ASN A 68 7.54 -3.23 -8.53
CA ASN A 68 6.47 -2.82 -9.44
C ASN A 68 5.86 -3.97 -10.27
N LYS A 69 5.85 -5.19 -9.70
CA LYS A 69 5.35 -6.40 -10.38
C LYS A 69 3.84 -6.42 -10.59
N ALA A 70 3.10 -5.64 -9.82
CA ALA A 70 1.66 -5.51 -9.95
C ALA A 70 1.21 -4.17 -9.37
N LEU A 71 0.05 -3.72 -9.84
CA LEU A 71 -0.59 -2.49 -9.38
C LEU A 71 -1.74 -2.79 -8.41
N PHE A 72 -1.78 -2.08 -7.29
CA PHE A 72 -2.88 -2.19 -6.34
C PHE A 72 -4.23 -1.85 -7.00
N TYR A 73 -5.27 -2.64 -6.72
CA TYR A 73 -6.57 -2.52 -7.40
C TYR A 73 -7.19 -1.12 -7.28
N ARG A 74 -6.96 -0.39 -6.17
CA ARG A 74 -7.43 1.00 -6.02
C ARG A 74 -6.75 1.95 -7.00
N TYR A 75 -5.48 1.73 -7.33
CA TYR A 75 -4.78 2.52 -8.34
C TYR A 75 -5.30 2.18 -9.73
N LYS A 76 -5.54 0.89 -10.01
CA LYS A 76 -6.23 0.46 -11.25
C LYS A 76 -7.58 1.17 -11.42
N VAL A 77 -8.42 1.16 -10.38
CA VAL A 77 -9.71 1.89 -10.36
C VAL A 77 -9.52 3.39 -10.59
N SER A 78 -8.52 4.01 -9.96
CA SER A 78 -8.23 5.43 -10.16
C SER A 78 -7.87 5.75 -11.61
N LEU A 79 -7.08 4.89 -12.26
CA LEU A 79 -6.71 5.04 -13.66
C LEU A 79 -7.91 4.87 -14.59
N LEU A 80 -8.80 3.89 -14.31
CA LEU A 80 -10.07 3.76 -15.04
C LEU A 80 -10.94 5.01 -14.90
N ILE A 81 -11.02 5.60 -13.70
CA ILE A 81 -11.76 6.86 -13.47
C ILE A 81 -11.10 8.02 -14.22
N GLU A 82 -9.77 8.09 -14.26
CA GLU A 82 -9.07 9.09 -15.07
C GLU A 82 -9.45 8.96 -16.55
N LYS A 83 -9.43 7.74 -17.11
CA LYS A 83 -9.82 7.51 -18.51
C LYS A 83 -11.30 7.79 -18.77
N LEU A 84 -12.19 7.41 -17.84
CA LEU A 84 -13.62 7.76 -17.87
C LEU A 84 -13.84 9.28 -18.00
N ILE A 85 -13.06 10.07 -17.26
CA ILE A 85 -13.19 11.53 -17.24
C ILE A 85 -12.56 12.16 -18.48
N THR A 86 -11.36 11.70 -18.86
CA THR A 86 -10.50 12.38 -19.83
C THR A 86 -10.69 11.90 -21.28
N GLN A 87 -11.30 10.73 -21.50
CA GLN A 87 -11.42 10.11 -22.82
C GLN A 87 -12.87 9.72 -23.13
N ASN A 88 -13.49 10.40 -24.10
CA ASN A 88 -14.88 10.13 -24.50
C ASN A 88 -15.08 8.69 -25.01
N ALA A 89 -14.12 8.14 -25.75
CA ALA A 89 -14.20 6.75 -26.21
C ALA A 89 -14.25 5.76 -25.04
N SER A 90 -13.37 5.93 -24.04
CA SER A 90 -13.34 5.11 -22.83
C SER A 90 -14.61 5.28 -22.00
N ARG A 91 -15.14 6.49 -21.91
CA ARG A 91 -16.42 6.76 -21.25
C ARG A 91 -17.57 5.98 -21.85
N LYS A 92 -17.70 6.02 -23.18
CA LYS A 92 -18.74 5.30 -23.92
C LYS A 92 -18.66 3.78 -23.71
N GLU A 93 -17.47 3.20 -23.80
CA GLU A 93 -17.28 1.76 -23.59
C GLU A 93 -17.60 1.35 -22.14
N LEU A 94 -17.13 2.12 -21.15
CA LEU A 94 -17.41 1.86 -19.74
C LEU A 94 -18.90 2.03 -19.42
N SER A 95 -19.58 3.03 -19.96
CA SER A 95 -21.01 3.24 -19.72
C SER A 95 -21.84 2.08 -20.26
N MET A 96 -21.50 1.58 -21.45
CA MET A 96 -22.12 0.37 -22.02
C MET A 96 -21.88 -0.86 -21.15
N HIS A 97 -20.64 -1.08 -20.69
CA HIS A 97 -20.31 -2.21 -19.84
C HIS A 97 -21.02 -2.18 -18.47
N LEU A 98 -21.10 -0.99 -17.87
CA LEU A 98 -21.77 -0.78 -16.58
C LEU A 98 -23.30 -0.73 -16.68
N GLY A 99 -23.85 -0.66 -17.90
CA GLY A 99 -25.29 -0.47 -18.11
C GLY A 99 -25.80 0.89 -17.62
N MET A 100 -24.98 1.93 -17.75
CA MET A 100 -25.25 3.29 -17.25
C MET A 100 -25.33 4.30 -18.40
N ASP A 101 -26.01 5.42 -18.16
CA ASP A 101 -26.00 6.56 -19.08
C ASP A 101 -24.57 7.12 -19.19
N GLU A 102 -24.09 7.32 -20.42
CA GLU A 102 -22.77 7.90 -20.69
C GLU A 102 -22.59 9.28 -20.02
N ASN A 103 -23.68 10.03 -19.86
CA ASN A 103 -23.68 11.34 -19.22
C ASN A 103 -23.62 11.25 -17.69
N ASP A 104 -23.93 10.09 -17.08
CA ASP A 104 -23.84 9.88 -15.64
C ASP A 104 -22.41 9.53 -15.20
N VAL A 105 -21.47 10.43 -15.49
CA VAL A 105 -20.06 10.29 -15.09
C VAL A 105 -19.92 10.17 -13.57
N LYS A 106 -20.79 10.84 -12.81
CA LYS A 106 -20.77 10.80 -11.35
C LYS A 106 -21.17 9.42 -10.82
N GLY A 107 -22.24 8.83 -11.35
CA GLY A 107 -22.68 7.48 -11.01
C GLY A 107 -21.65 6.43 -11.41
N MET A 108 -21.12 6.51 -12.64
CA MET A 108 -20.06 5.60 -13.09
C MET A 108 -18.81 5.69 -12.19
N LYS A 109 -18.38 6.91 -11.82
CA LYS A 109 -17.28 7.09 -10.87
C LYS A 109 -17.59 6.46 -9.51
N ALA A 110 -18.80 6.65 -8.99
CA ALA A 110 -19.21 6.05 -7.71
C ALA A 110 -19.21 4.51 -7.78
N ARG A 111 -19.66 3.93 -8.90
CA ARG A 111 -19.62 2.48 -9.15
C ARG A 111 -18.19 1.95 -9.26
N LEU A 112 -17.30 2.64 -9.94
CA LEU A 112 -15.88 2.26 -9.99
C LEU A 112 -15.24 2.32 -8.60
N LEU A 113 -15.55 3.36 -7.81
CA LEU A 113 -15.06 3.48 -6.43
C LEU A 113 -15.62 2.43 -5.46
N SER A 114 -16.76 1.82 -5.78
CA SER A 114 -17.34 0.73 -4.97
C SER A 114 -16.67 -0.62 -5.19
N LEU A 115 -15.89 -0.76 -6.28
CA LEU A 115 -15.12 -1.98 -6.56
C LEU A 115 -14.08 -2.23 -5.48
N ASN A 116 -13.86 -3.51 -5.21
CA ASN A 116 -12.95 -4.00 -4.19
C ASN A 116 -11.99 -5.07 -4.77
N HIS A 117 -11.15 -5.65 -3.92
CA HIS A 117 -10.15 -6.65 -4.35
C HIS A 117 -10.79 -7.86 -5.05
N SER A 118 -11.99 -8.30 -4.62
CA SER A 118 -12.70 -9.42 -5.26
C SER A 118 -13.04 -9.16 -6.74
N ASP A 119 -13.11 -7.89 -7.12
CA ASP A 119 -13.56 -7.45 -8.44
C ASP A 119 -12.38 -7.25 -9.40
N LEU A 120 -11.18 -7.72 -9.04
CA LEU A 120 -9.96 -7.53 -9.86
C LEU A 120 -10.13 -8.03 -11.30
N ALA A 121 -10.83 -9.14 -11.49
CA ALA A 121 -11.12 -9.67 -12.83
C ALA A 121 -12.02 -8.73 -13.65
N GLU A 122 -13.01 -8.09 -13.00
CA GLU A 122 -13.89 -7.08 -13.61
C GLU A 122 -13.10 -5.81 -13.93
N ILE A 123 -12.26 -5.34 -12.99
CA ILE A 123 -11.37 -4.19 -13.18
C ILE A 123 -10.45 -4.39 -14.39
N ASP A 124 -9.81 -5.56 -14.48
CA ASP A 124 -8.91 -5.88 -15.59
C ASP A 124 -9.69 -6.07 -16.92
N ALA A 125 -10.93 -6.54 -16.85
CA ALA A 125 -11.81 -6.61 -18.02
C ALA A 125 -12.20 -5.21 -18.54
N MET A 126 -12.54 -4.29 -17.65
CA MET A 126 -12.82 -2.89 -18.01
C MET A 126 -11.60 -2.20 -18.62
N ALA A 127 -10.40 -2.45 -18.09
CA ALA A 127 -9.16 -1.92 -18.68
C ALA A 127 -8.94 -2.44 -20.12
N ARG A 128 -9.09 -3.75 -20.33
CA ARG A 128 -9.00 -4.36 -21.68
C ARG A 128 -10.05 -3.80 -22.64
N LEU A 129 -11.27 -3.57 -22.17
CA LEU A 129 -12.36 -3.02 -22.97
C LEU A 129 -11.98 -1.64 -23.54
N ILE A 130 -11.44 -0.75 -22.69
CA ILE A 130 -10.99 0.57 -23.11
C ILE A 130 -9.58 0.57 -23.73
N LYS A 131 -9.00 -0.62 -23.95
CA LYS A 131 -7.64 -0.83 -24.48
C LYS A 131 -6.56 -0.10 -23.67
N TYR A 132 -6.75 -0.05 -22.35
CA TYR A 132 -5.78 0.53 -21.43
C TYR A 132 -4.92 -0.57 -20.79
N ASP A 133 -3.61 -0.38 -20.85
CA ASP A 133 -2.62 -1.25 -20.21
C ASP A 133 -2.09 -0.59 -18.93
N PHE A 134 -2.16 -1.28 -17.80
CA PHE A 134 -1.73 -0.73 -16.51
C PHE A 134 -0.20 -0.58 -16.43
N GLU A 135 0.52 -1.33 -17.25
CA GLU A 135 1.97 -1.23 -17.42
C GLU A 135 2.37 0.15 -17.96
N GLU A 136 1.51 0.83 -18.74
CA GLU A 136 1.74 2.22 -19.18
C GLU A 136 1.89 3.20 -18.01
N PHE A 137 1.28 2.89 -16.86
CA PHE A 137 1.46 3.65 -15.63
C PHE A 137 2.65 3.15 -14.81
N LEU A 138 2.78 1.82 -14.63
CA LEU A 138 3.80 1.23 -13.76
C LEU A 138 5.23 1.52 -14.23
N GLU A 139 5.51 1.38 -15.53
CA GLU A 139 6.86 1.52 -16.09
C GLU A 139 7.50 2.89 -15.82
N PRO A 140 6.85 4.03 -16.14
CA PRO A 140 7.44 5.35 -15.89
C PRO A 140 7.35 5.79 -14.43
N HIS A 141 6.30 5.43 -13.69
CA HIS A 141 6.08 5.96 -12.33
C HIS A 141 6.80 5.15 -11.25
N GLN A 142 6.87 3.82 -11.41
CA GLN A 142 7.45 2.90 -10.43
C GLN A 142 7.05 3.24 -8.98
N PRO A 143 5.75 3.25 -8.66
CA PRO A 143 5.23 3.78 -7.40
C PRO A 143 5.65 2.99 -6.16
N TYR A 144 6.12 1.74 -6.31
CA TYR A 144 6.47 0.87 -5.19
C TYR A 144 7.98 0.78 -4.98
N LEU A 145 8.36 0.52 -3.73
CA LEU A 145 9.74 0.26 -3.34
C LEU A 145 10.30 -0.95 -4.10
N THR A 146 11.54 -0.80 -4.56
CA THR A 146 12.36 -1.92 -5.04
C THR A 146 12.96 -2.68 -3.87
N LYS A 147 13.36 -3.94 -4.09
CA LYS A 147 14.14 -4.72 -3.11
C LYS A 147 15.40 -3.99 -2.64
N ASN A 148 16.08 -3.27 -3.54
CA ASN A 148 17.29 -2.53 -3.17
C ASN A 148 16.97 -1.37 -2.22
N GLN A 149 15.87 -0.65 -2.46
CA GLN A 149 15.42 0.42 -1.55
C GLN A 149 14.95 -0.15 -0.20
N ILE A 150 14.28 -1.30 -0.19
CA ILE A 150 13.90 -1.99 1.05
C ILE A 150 15.16 -2.33 1.86
N LYS A 151 16.18 -2.92 1.21
CA LYS A 151 17.46 -3.22 1.86
C LYS A 151 18.15 -1.96 2.38
N ASN A 152 18.11 -0.87 1.62
CA ASN A 152 18.66 0.41 2.04
C ASN A 152 17.93 0.97 3.27
N LEU A 153 16.60 0.92 3.30
CA LEU A 153 15.78 1.32 4.45
C LEU A 153 16.11 0.50 5.70
N MET A 154 16.32 -0.81 5.56
CA MET A 154 16.75 -1.66 6.68
C MET A 154 18.12 -1.23 7.24
N ASN A 155 19.09 -0.98 6.35
CA ASN A 155 20.42 -0.51 6.75
C ASN A 155 20.40 0.87 7.43
N ARG A 156 19.38 1.68 7.13
CA ARG A 156 19.12 2.99 7.74
C ARG A 156 18.38 2.90 9.08
N GLY A 157 18.07 1.70 9.56
CA GLY A 157 17.44 1.46 10.87
C GLY A 157 15.92 1.41 10.86
N PHE A 158 15.27 1.40 9.69
CA PHE A 158 13.83 1.19 9.58
C PHE A 158 13.49 -0.30 9.73
N SER A 159 12.44 -0.60 10.50
CA SER A 159 11.93 -1.97 10.62
C SER A 159 11.02 -2.30 9.44
N ILE A 160 11.21 -3.47 8.82
CA ILE A 160 10.37 -3.91 7.69
C ILE A 160 9.49 -5.08 8.12
N GLY A 161 8.17 -4.89 7.99
CA GLY A 161 7.15 -5.90 8.25
C GLY A 161 6.37 -6.27 6.99
N SER A 162 5.56 -7.33 7.06
CA SER A 162 4.63 -7.67 5.98
C SER A 162 3.27 -7.03 6.21
N HIS A 163 2.70 -6.45 5.15
CA HIS A 163 1.31 -6.00 5.09
C HIS A 163 0.39 -6.97 4.33
N SER A 164 0.56 -8.28 4.55
CA SER A 164 -0.04 -9.36 3.73
C SER A 164 0.50 -9.45 2.30
N LEU A 165 0.09 -10.48 1.55
CA LEU A 165 0.48 -10.66 0.15
C LEU A 165 -0.27 -9.71 -0.79
N ASN A 166 -1.54 -9.36 -0.52
CA ASN A 166 -2.36 -8.59 -1.46
C ASN A 166 -3.62 -7.89 -0.92
N HIS A 167 -3.65 -7.46 0.35
CA HIS A 167 -4.80 -6.71 0.90
C HIS A 167 -6.19 -7.42 0.82
N PRO A 168 -6.34 -8.74 1.04
CA PRO A 168 -7.68 -9.28 1.28
C PRO A 168 -8.21 -8.77 2.63
N TYR A 169 -9.49 -8.37 2.68
CA TYR A 169 -10.16 -8.00 3.93
C TYR A 169 -10.06 -9.15 4.96
N PHE A 170 -9.57 -8.83 6.16
CA PHE A 170 -9.22 -9.81 7.20
C PHE A 170 -10.39 -10.70 7.68
N LYS A 171 -11.62 -10.25 7.44
CA LYS A 171 -12.87 -10.94 7.79
C LYS A 171 -13.20 -12.13 6.88
N ASP A 172 -12.58 -12.22 5.70
CA ASP A 172 -12.97 -13.17 4.65
C ASP A 172 -11.96 -14.33 4.46
N ILE A 173 -11.07 -14.58 5.44
CA ILE A 173 -9.96 -15.56 5.30
C ILE A 173 -10.00 -16.65 6.37
N ASP A 174 -10.18 -17.89 5.91
CA ASP A 174 -10.09 -19.14 6.68
C ASP A 174 -8.74 -19.27 7.42
N LEU A 175 -8.81 -19.54 8.73
CA LEU A 175 -7.71 -19.50 9.70
C LEU A 175 -6.52 -20.42 9.33
N ARG A 176 -6.75 -21.47 8.53
CA ARG A 176 -5.69 -22.40 8.10
C ARG A 176 -4.80 -21.85 6.97
N LYS A 177 -5.30 -20.92 6.15
CA LYS A 177 -4.51 -20.29 5.06
C LYS A 177 -3.63 -19.12 5.55
N LYS A 178 -3.82 -18.69 6.80
CA LYS A 178 -3.02 -17.64 7.45
C LYS A 178 -1.55 -18.06 7.60
N SER A 179 -1.28 -19.26 8.11
CA SER A 179 0.07 -19.71 8.51
C SER A 179 1.08 -19.72 7.35
N ASP A 180 0.69 -20.24 6.17
CA ASP A 180 1.57 -20.32 4.99
C ASP A 180 1.89 -18.96 4.37
N ARG A 181 0.91 -18.04 4.31
CA ARG A 181 1.12 -16.68 3.77
C ARG A 181 1.98 -15.84 4.71
N TYR A 182 1.77 -15.96 6.03
CA TYR A 182 2.63 -15.31 7.02
C TYR A 182 4.05 -15.87 6.99
N GLN A 183 4.23 -17.20 6.93
CA GLN A 183 5.57 -17.78 6.82
C GLN A 183 6.29 -17.29 5.56
N ARG A 184 5.65 -17.25 4.39
CA ARG A 184 6.31 -16.74 3.18
C ARG A 184 6.67 -15.25 3.25
N ALA A 185 5.81 -14.42 3.83
CA ALA A 185 6.08 -12.99 3.97
C ALA A 185 7.10 -12.65 5.07
N PHE A 186 7.20 -13.48 6.11
CA PHE A 186 8.17 -13.35 7.21
C PHE A 186 9.51 -14.01 6.90
N ILE A 187 9.56 -15.07 6.09
CA ILE A 187 10.81 -15.73 5.67
C ILE A 187 11.68 -14.80 4.82
N ILE A 188 11.09 -13.86 4.10
CA ILE A 188 11.84 -12.83 3.35
C ILE A 188 12.49 -11.81 4.29
N SER A 189 11.91 -11.52 5.46
CA SER A 189 12.51 -10.57 6.43
C SER A 189 13.60 -11.18 7.31
N LYS A 190 13.70 -12.52 7.40
CA LYS A 190 14.73 -13.23 8.18
C LYS A 190 15.88 -13.82 7.36
N ARG A 191 15.76 -13.92 6.04
CA ARG A 191 16.87 -14.33 5.16
C ARG A 191 17.52 -13.09 4.55
N ASN A 192 18.34 -12.40 5.34
CA ASN A 192 19.52 -11.61 4.94
C ASN A 192 20.17 -11.01 6.19
#